data_AF-A0A963SM00-F1
#
_entry.id   AF-A0A963SM00-F1
#
_cell.length_a   1.000
_cell.length_b   1.000
_cell.length_c   1.000
_cell.angle_alpha   90.00
_cell.angle_beta   90.00
_cell.angle_gamma   90.00
#
_symmetry.space_group_name_H-M   'P 1'
#
loop_
_entity.id
_entity.type
_entity.pdbx_description
1 polymer ?
#
loop_
_entity_poly.entity_id
_entity_poly.type
_entity_poly.pdbx_seq_one_letter_code
_entity_poly.pdbx_strand_id
1 'polypeptide(L)'
;MRHAAFALTLPALALAACSPSESEDAAPESAVTEEGSPAAELAEGPREAGEAAEPAASSSRGPTSAYSDLDLDQCTVIEDATEYESVIWRCAGFGGIPLIVGLGDGRYDVDAGVDNGNFGTMGAFNNPGDKVEWRLDGGKPFAIIYRLNDATSEIGGQGGSFLVVETIGSAGKPGCEVARVDGATRDANARARQLADELARNFACGSDEPVMVGKRTG
;
A
#
# COMPACT_ATOMS: atom_id res chain seq x y z
N MET A 1 46.70 15.02 -53.04
CA MET A 1 46.46 13.55 -53.13
C MET A 1 46.36 13.04 -51.70
N ARG A 2 45.28 12.47 -51.16
CA ARG A 2 43.99 11.98 -51.67
C ARG A 2 42.92 12.33 -50.62
N HIS A 3 41.74 12.72 -51.07
CA HIS A 3 40.54 12.81 -50.25
C HIS A 3 39.99 11.40 -49.98
N ALA A 4 39.49 11.16 -48.77
CA ALA A 4 38.60 10.05 -48.47
C ALA A 4 37.30 10.64 -47.91
N ALA A 5 36.27 10.61 -48.74
CA ALA A 5 34.87 10.85 -48.41
C ALA A 5 34.14 9.49 -48.39
N PHE A 6 32.87 9.52 -47.96
CA PHE A 6 31.88 8.43 -47.85
C PHE A 6 31.83 7.75 -46.47
N ALA A 7 30.67 7.52 -45.85
CA ALA A 7 29.30 7.95 -46.10
C ALA A 7 28.48 7.69 -44.83
N LEU A 8 27.61 8.63 -44.44
CA LEU A 8 26.56 8.39 -43.46
C LEU A 8 25.46 7.52 -44.08
N THR A 9 25.08 6.46 -43.39
CA THR A 9 23.83 5.73 -43.64
C THR A 9 23.00 5.74 -42.36
N LEU A 10 21.96 6.58 -42.34
CA LEU A 10 20.84 6.48 -41.41
C LEU A 10 19.84 5.43 -41.95
N PRO A 11 19.36 4.47 -41.14
CA PRO A 11 18.14 3.76 -41.45
C PRO A 11 16.92 4.54 -40.94
N ALA A 12 15.89 4.59 -41.78
CA ALA A 12 14.67 5.35 -41.62
C ALA A 12 13.73 4.77 -40.55
N LEU A 13 13.05 5.68 -39.85
CA LEU A 13 11.85 5.44 -39.04
C LEU A 13 10.73 4.82 -39.90
N ALA A 14 10.12 3.74 -39.42
CA ALA A 14 8.81 3.29 -39.86
C ALA A 14 7.81 3.44 -38.70
N LEU A 15 6.96 4.47 -38.79
CA LEU A 15 5.77 4.65 -37.97
C LEU A 15 4.67 3.73 -38.51
N ALA A 16 4.24 2.74 -37.73
CA ALA A 16 3.00 2.00 -37.96
C ALA A 16 1.94 2.54 -37.00
N ALA A 17 1.08 3.41 -37.51
CA ALA A 17 -0.15 3.82 -36.85
C ALA A 17 -1.29 2.90 -37.31
N CYS A 18 -1.95 2.22 -36.37
CA CYS A 18 -3.27 1.63 -36.58
C CYS A 18 -4.24 2.26 -35.58
N SER A 19 -5.21 2.99 -36.12
CA SER A 19 -6.35 3.60 -35.44
C SER A 19 -7.36 2.56 -34.93
N PRO A 20 -8.27 2.94 -34.01
CA PRO A 20 -9.18 2.04 -33.31
C PRO A 20 -10.41 1.67 -34.15
N SER A 21 -10.98 0.50 -33.88
CA SER A 21 -12.30 0.08 -34.35
C SER A 21 -13.30 0.21 -33.21
N GLU A 22 -14.22 1.16 -33.33
CA GLU A 22 -15.51 1.15 -32.65
C GLU A 22 -16.43 0.17 -33.36
N SER A 23 -17.20 -0.60 -32.57
CA SER A 23 -18.51 -1.09 -32.99
C SER A 23 -19.31 -1.45 -31.74
N GLU A 24 -20.33 -0.64 -31.51
CA GLU A 24 -21.41 -0.77 -30.55
C GLU A 24 -22.20 -2.08 -30.78
N ASP A 25 -22.76 -2.67 -29.72
CA ASP A 25 -24.09 -3.29 -29.81
C ASP A 25 -24.77 -3.47 -28.44
N ALA A 26 -25.88 -2.73 -28.31
CA ALA A 26 -27.14 -2.96 -27.61
C ALA A 26 -27.26 -4.01 -26.47
N ALA A 27 -27.69 -3.51 -25.29
CA ALA A 27 -28.62 -4.20 -24.38
C ALA A 27 -30.08 -4.03 -24.89
N PRO A 28 -31.17 -4.41 -24.18
CA PRO A 28 -31.33 -5.23 -22.97
C PRO A 28 -32.47 -6.28 -23.12
N GLU A 29 -32.75 -7.07 -22.08
CA GLU A 29 -34.04 -7.74 -21.73
C GLU A 29 -33.69 -8.94 -20.80
N SER A 30 -34.35 -9.28 -19.70
CA SER A 30 -35.69 -9.02 -19.21
C SER A 30 -35.72 -9.04 -17.68
N ALA A 31 -36.65 -8.27 -17.12
CA ALA A 31 -37.09 -8.36 -15.74
C ALA A 31 -37.86 -9.67 -15.49
N VAL A 32 -37.74 -10.23 -14.29
CA VAL A 32 -38.82 -11.00 -13.66
C VAL A 32 -38.88 -10.59 -12.18
N THR A 33 -39.85 -9.73 -11.89
CA THR A 33 -40.47 -9.58 -10.58
C THR A 33 -41.51 -10.68 -10.42
N GLU A 34 -41.53 -11.37 -9.29
CA GLU A 34 -42.71 -12.10 -8.82
C GLU A 34 -42.89 -11.78 -7.33
N GLU A 35 -43.95 -11.01 -7.06
CA GLU A 35 -44.52 -10.81 -5.73
C GLU A 35 -45.11 -12.12 -5.20
N GLY A 36 -45.09 -12.29 -3.88
CA GLY A 36 -45.71 -13.43 -3.24
C GLY A 36 -45.78 -13.32 -1.72
N SER A 37 -46.65 -12.44 -1.23
CA SER A 37 -47.25 -12.54 0.10
C SER A 37 -48.76 -12.74 -0.09
N PRO A 38 -49.47 -13.45 0.81
CA PRO A 38 -50.03 -12.70 1.94
C PRO A 38 -50.21 -13.46 3.28
N ALA A 39 -50.21 -12.64 4.34
CA ALA A 39 -51.11 -12.57 5.51
C ALA A 39 -51.51 -13.86 6.28
N ALA A 40 -51.09 -13.97 7.56
CA ALA A 40 -51.89 -13.69 8.79
C ALA A 40 -52.48 -15.01 9.34
N GLU A 41 -52.63 -15.33 10.64
CA GLU A 41 -52.97 -14.58 11.85
C GLU A 41 -52.91 -15.64 13.00
N LEU A 42 -52.44 -15.42 14.23
CA LEU A 42 -53.16 -14.95 15.42
C LEU A 42 -52.35 -15.38 16.67
N ALA A 43 -52.28 -14.50 17.67
CA ALA A 43 -52.48 -14.75 19.11
C ALA A 43 -51.48 -13.96 19.98
N GLU A 44 -51.88 -12.73 20.27
CA GLU A 44 -51.36 -11.90 21.35
C GLU A 44 -51.72 -12.54 22.71
N GLY A 45 -50.71 -12.77 23.55
CA GLY A 45 -50.90 -13.08 24.97
C GLY A 45 -49.98 -12.16 25.78
N PRO A 46 -50.44 -11.53 26.87
CA PRO A 46 -49.63 -10.59 27.61
C PRO A 46 -48.57 -11.37 28.38
N ARG A 47 -47.31 -11.23 27.97
CA ARG A 47 -46.16 -11.69 28.74
C ARG A 47 -45.45 -10.46 29.24
N GLU A 48 -45.73 -10.13 30.50
CA GLU A 48 -44.84 -9.30 31.30
C GLU A 48 -43.49 -10.03 31.37
N ALA A 49 -42.56 -9.63 30.51
CA ALA A 49 -41.17 -9.99 30.59
C ALA A 49 -40.44 -8.71 30.96
N GLY A 50 -39.88 -8.71 32.18
CA GLY A 50 -39.08 -7.61 32.67
C GLY A 50 -38.02 -7.22 31.66
N GLU A 51 -37.83 -5.92 31.52
CA GLU A 51 -36.78 -5.29 30.76
C GLU A 51 -35.43 -5.67 31.39
N ALA A 52 -34.96 -6.87 31.08
CA ALA A 52 -33.57 -7.22 31.24
C ALA A 52 -32.84 -6.36 30.21
N ALA A 53 -32.28 -5.24 30.68
CA ALA A 53 -31.31 -4.48 29.92
C ALA A 53 -30.19 -5.44 29.53
N GLU A 54 -30.26 -5.95 28.29
CA GLU A 54 -29.18 -6.69 27.68
C GLU A 54 -27.93 -5.81 27.77
N PRO A 55 -26.83 -6.29 28.36
CA PRO A 55 -25.60 -5.52 28.36
C PRO A 55 -25.24 -5.27 26.90
N ALA A 56 -25.22 -4.00 26.51
CA ALA A 56 -24.73 -3.59 25.20
C ALA A 56 -23.33 -4.19 25.06
N ALA A 57 -23.22 -5.24 24.24
CA ALA A 57 -21.95 -5.82 23.89
C ALA A 57 -21.13 -4.69 23.26
N SER A 58 -20.10 -4.24 23.96
CA SER A 58 -19.10 -3.36 23.39
C SER A 58 -18.47 -4.13 22.23
N SER A 59 -18.92 -3.85 21.01
CA SER A 59 -18.23 -4.32 19.83
C SER A 59 -16.90 -3.59 19.83
N SER A 60 -15.85 -4.21 20.38
CA SER A 60 -14.50 -3.83 19.98
C SER A 60 -14.44 -4.10 18.48
N ARG A 61 -14.74 -3.07 17.68
CA ARG A 61 -14.52 -3.15 16.23
C ARG A 61 -13.03 -3.43 16.07
N GLY A 62 -12.71 -4.52 15.37
CA GLY A 62 -11.33 -4.85 15.08
C GLY A 62 -10.65 -3.72 14.31
N PRO A 63 -9.32 -3.82 14.12
CA PRO A 63 -8.56 -2.79 13.44
C PRO A 63 -9.12 -2.42 12.06
N THR A 64 -9.09 -1.13 11.73
CA THR A 64 -9.64 -0.56 10.48
C THR A 64 -8.55 0.06 9.62
N SER A 65 -8.81 0.26 8.33
CA SER A 65 -7.87 0.91 7.41
C SER A 65 -8.27 2.37 7.17
N ALA A 66 -7.28 3.25 7.10
CA ALA A 66 -7.38 4.52 6.39
C ALA A 66 -6.26 4.60 5.34
N TYR A 67 -6.34 5.57 4.43
CA TYR A 67 -5.39 5.70 3.33
C TYR A 67 -4.93 7.15 3.22
N SER A 68 -3.64 7.33 2.93
CA SER A 68 -3.09 8.60 2.46
C SER A 68 -2.39 8.38 1.12
N ASP A 69 -2.33 9.44 0.33
CA ASP A 69 -1.49 9.46 -0.86
C ASP A 69 -0.02 9.63 -0.46
N LEU A 70 0.88 9.10 -1.28
CA LEU A 70 2.31 9.35 -1.21
C LEU A 70 2.77 9.89 -2.57
N ASP A 71 2.96 11.19 -2.64
CA ASP A 71 3.42 11.90 -3.83
C ASP A 71 4.66 12.73 -3.45
N LEU A 72 5.83 12.27 -3.90
CA LEU A 72 7.11 12.88 -3.55
C LEU A 72 7.24 14.32 -4.07
N ASP A 73 6.52 14.69 -5.13
CA ASP A 73 6.52 16.05 -5.67
C ASP A 73 5.80 17.04 -4.73
N GLN A 74 4.96 16.53 -3.83
CA GLN A 74 4.26 17.33 -2.80
C GLN A 74 5.00 17.33 -1.44
N CYS A 75 6.11 16.61 -1.34
CA CYS A 75 6.86 16.49 -0.09
C CYS A 75 7.95 17.56 0.05
N THR A 76 8.29 17.89 1.29
CA THR A 76 9.39 18.81 1.59
C THR A 76 10.70 18.04 1.61
N VAL A 77 11.67 18.40 0.77
CA VAL A 77 13.04 17.89 0.89
C VAL A 77 13.64 18.40 2.20
N ILE A 78 14.11 17.49 3.06
CA ILE A 78 14.74 17.81 4.34
C ILE A 78 16.23 17.49 4.38
N GLU A 79 16.70 16.62 3.48
CA GLU A 79 18.11 16.37 3.23
C GLU A 79 18.32 16.10 1.73
N ASP A 80 19.39 16.65 1.16
CA ASP A 80 19.82 16.39 -0.22
C ASP A 80 21.33 16.22 -0.21
N ALA A 81 21.77 14.98 -0.43
CA ALA A 81 23.15 14.57 -0.46
C ALA A 81 23.46 14.05 -1.87
N THR A 82 23.40 14.95 -2.84
CA THR A 82 23.47 14.65 -4.28
C THR A 82 24.75 13.92 -4.68
N GLU A 83 25.87 14.15 -3.99
CA GLU A 83 27.14 13.42 -4.20
C GLU A 83 27.04 11.92 -3.90
N TYR A 84 26.05 11.51 -3.10
CA TYR A 84 25.81 10.14 -2.68
C TYR A 84 24.49 9.58 -3.23
N GLU A 85 23.86 10.28 -4.18
CA GLU A 85 22.55 9.92 -4.76
C GLU A 85 21.50 9.63 -3.68
N SER A 86 21.53 10.43 -2.60
CA SER A 86 20.66 10.30 -1.44
C SER A 86 19.84 11.56 -1.23
N VAL A 87 18.54 11.38 -0.98
CA VAL A 87 17.59 12.47 -0.71
C VAL A 87 16.60 11.99 0.34
N ILE A 88 16.25 12.84 1.29
CA ILE A 88 15.23 12.56 2.30
C ILE A 88 14.10 13.59 2.17
N TRP A 89 12.87 13.08 2.07
CA TRP A 89 11.65 13.88 2.05
C TRP A 89 10.86 13.71 3.34
N ARG A 90 10.20 14.79 3.75
CA ARG A 90 9.12 14.79 4.73
C ARG A 90 7.80 14.99 4.01
N CYS A 91 6.97 13.96 3.99
CA CYS A 91 5.65 13.96 3.38
C CYS A 91 4.55 14.12 4.44
N ALA A 92 3.42 14.68 4.05
CA ALA A 92 2.20 14.60 4.86
C ALA A 92 1.75 13.14 4.90
N GLY A 93 1.43 12.62 6.09
CA GLY A 93 0.80 11.32 6.26
C GLY A 93 -0.62 11.45 6.79
N PHE A 94 -1.04 10.54 7.67
CA PHE A 94 -2.39 10.49 8.21
C PHE A 94 -2.44 10.96 9.67
N GLY A 95 -3.48 11.72 10.04
CA GLY A 95 -3.71 12.12 11.43
C GLY A 95 -2.61 12.99 12.04
N GLY A 96 -1.88 13.74 11.21
CA GLY A 96 -0.74 14.58 11.63
C GLY A 96 0.57 13.81 11.81
N ILE A 97 0.59 12.52 11.52
CA ILE A 97 1.80 11.68 11.52
C ILE A 97 2.46 11.84 10.15
N PRO A 98 3.69 12.38 10.05
CA PRO A 98 4.38 12.50 8.77
C PRO A 98 4.88 11.14 8.29
N LEU A 99 5.21 11.07 7.00
CA LEU A 99 6.06 10.02 6.45
C LEU A 99 7.44 10.63 6.17
N ILE A 100 8.50 9.92 6.53
CA ILE A 100 9.87 10.23 6.14
C ILE A 100 10.24 9.23 5.05
N VAL A 101 10.63 9.73 3.88
CA VAL A 101 10.99 8.87 2.75
C VAL A 101 12.45 9.12 2.42
N GLY A 102 13.27 8.07 2.41
CA GLY A 102 14.66 8.14 1.99
C GLY A 102 14.84 7.50 0.62
N LEU A 103 15.62 8.14 -0.25
CA LEU A 103 16.22 7.54 -1.43
C LEU A 103 17.71 7.32 -1.14
N GLY A 104 18.23 6.17 -1.53
CA GLY A 104 19.67 5.90 -1.54
C GLY A 104 19.99 4.72 -2.45
N ASP A 105 21.02 4.87 -3.31
CA ASP A 105 21.43 3.84 -4.28
C ASP A 105 20.23 3.26 -5.07
N GLY A 106 19.37 4.13 -5.61
CA GLY A 106 18.21 3.77 -6.45
C GLY A 106 17.12 2.96 -5.73
N ARG A 107 17.05 3.04 -4.40
CA ARG A 107 16.08 2.33 -3.56
C ARG A 107 15.42 3.29 -2.60
N TYR A 108 14.22 2.95 -2.16
CA TYR A 108 13.48 3.76 -1.21
C TYR A 108 13.22 3.03 0.09
N ASP A 109 13.22 3.82 1.14
CA ASP A 109 12.80 3.47 2.49
C ASP A 109 11.72 4.45 2.92
N VAL A 110 10.74 3.96 3.69
CA VAL A 110 9.63 4.78 4.19
C VAL A 110 9.48 4.48 5.66
N ASP A 111 9.49 5.54 6.47
CA ASP A 111 9.26 5.56 7.90
C ASP A 111 8.00 6.36 8.25
N ALA A 112 7.21 5.88 9.22
CA ALA A 112 6.10 6.65 9.77
C ALA A 112 6.47 7.36 11.09
N GLY A 113 6.18 8.65 11.17
CA GLY A 113 6.30 9.45 12.40
C GLY A 113 7.67 10.10 12.58
N VAL A 114 8.70 9.31 12.87
CA VAL A 114 10.09 9.77 12.96
C VAL A 114 10.99 8.84 12.16
N ASP A 115 12.04 9.40 11.59
CA ASP A 115 13.13 8.65 10.97
C ASP A 115 13.73 7.67 11.98
N ASN A 116 13.88 6.41 11.57
CA ASN A 116 14.41 5.34 12.41
C ASN A 116 15.95 5.23 12.35
N GLY A 117 16.61 5.94 11.42
CA GLY A 117 18.06 5.96 11.20
C GLY A 117 18.61 4.70 10.54
N ASN A 118 17.76 3.81 10.06
CA ASN A 118 18.07 2.53 9.45
C ASN A 118 17.33 2.36 8.11
N PHE A 119 18.10 2.23 7.03
CA PHE A 119 17.55 2.17 5.68
C PHE A 119 17.03 0.77 5.32
N GLY A 120 15.71 0.56 5.47
CA GLY A 120 15.03 -0.72 5.31
C GLY A 120 14.36 -0.95 3.95
N THR A 121 15.10 -1.38 2.94
CA THR A 121 14.58 -1.60 1.57
C THR A 121 14.57 -3.08 1.12
N MET A 122 14.07 -3.36 -0.09
CA MET A 122 14.39 -4.59 -0.85
C MET A 122 15.71 -4.46 -1.61
N GLY A 123 16.31 -5.60 -1.96
CA GLY A 123 17.58 -5.67 -2.68
C GLY A 123 17.50 -5.14 -4.13
N ALA A 124 16.35 -5.25 -4.79
CA ALA A 124 16.13 -4.68 -6.11
C ALA A 124 15.96 -3.14 -6.04
N PHE A 125 16.37 -2.45 -7.11
CA PHE A 125 15.96 -1.06 -7.32
C PHE A 125 14.44 -0.97 -7.31
N ASN A 126 13.92 0.07 -6.67
CA ASN A 126 12.49 0.14 -6.43
C ASN A 126 11.98 1.58 -6.41
N ASN A 127 10.66 1.71 -6.43
CA ASN A 127 9.96 2.96 -6.16
C ASN A 127 8.78 2.68 -5.22
N PRO A 128 8.45 3.62 -4.32
CA PRO A 128 7.27 3.49 -3.48
C PRO A 128 6.00 3.59 -4.33
N GLY A 129 4.95 2.87 -3.92
CA GLY A 129 3.61 3.07 -4.44
C GLY A 129 3.02 4.40 -3.99
N ASP A 130 1.96 4.83 -4.67
CA ASP A 130 1.29 6.13 -4.48
C ASP A 130 0.31 6.16 -3.29
N LYS A 131 0.20 5.05 -2.54
CA LYS A 131 -0.73 4.88 -1.43
C LYS A 131 -0.04 4.24 -0.23
N VAL A 132 -0.33 4.80 0.94
CA VAL A 132 0.01 4.21 2.24
C VAL A 132 -1.29 3.86 2.96
N GLU A 133 -1.42 2.61 3.36
CA GLU A 133 -2.51 2.14 4.21
C GLU A 133 -2.13 2.29 5.68
N TRP A 134 -2.98 2.93 6.46
CA TRP A 134 -2.81 3.13 7.90
C TRP A 134 -3.71 2.15 8.64
N ARG A 135 -3.13 1.32 9.51
CA ARG A 135 -3.89 0.44 10.40
C ARG A 135 -4.26 1.19 11.66
N LEU A 136 -5.55 1.24 11.95
CA LEU A 136 -6.13 2.03 13.03
C LEU A 136 -6.78 1.12 14.07
N ASP A 137 -6.61 1.45 15.34
CA ASP A 137 -7.36 0.88 16.46
C ASP A 137 -8.10 2.01 17.19
N GLY A 138 -9.43 1.93 17.26
CA GLY A 138 -10.25 3.03 17.79
C GLY A 138 -10.00 4.38 17.10
N GLY A 139 -9.62 4.38 15.81
CA GLY A 139 -9.28 5.57 15.03
C GLY A 139 -7.84 6.08 15.23
N LYS A 140 -7.03 5.44 16.07
CA LYS A 140 -5.63 5.78 16.29
C LYS A 140 -4.72 4.91 15.42
N PRO A 141 -3.85 5.49 14.57
CA PRO A 141 -2.89 4.71 13.80
C PRO A 141 -1.88 3.99 14.69
N PHE A 142 -1.55 2.74 14.35
CA PHE A 142 -0.51 1.96 15.03
C PHE A 142 0.50 1.29 14.08
N ALA A 143 0.18 1.17 12.80
CA ALA A 143 1.07 0.64 11.78
C ALA A 143 0.74 1.25 10.42
N ILE A 144 1.71 1.21 9.51
CA ILE A 144 1.49 1.48 8.09
C ILE A 144 1.76 0.23 7.24
N ILE A 145 1.16 0.21 6.06
CA ILE A 145 1.45 -0.73 5.00
C ILE A 145 1.66 0.07 3.72
N TYR A 146 2.85 -0.05 3.13
CA TYR A 146 3.19 0.60 1.88
C TYR A 146 3.69 -0.43 0.87
N ARG A 147 3.63 -0.08 -0.42
CA ARG A 147 4.15 -0.91 -1.49
C ARG A 147 5.50 -0.37 -1.94
N LEU A 148 6.47 -1.25 -2.14
CA LEU A 148 7.63 -0.96 -2.95
C LEU A 148 7.53 -1.80 -4.23
N ASN A 149 7.67 -1.15 -5.38
CA ASN A 149 7.61 -1.79 -6.70
C ASN A 149 9.03 -1.92 -7.25
N ASP A 150 9.36 -3.07 -7.83
CA ASP A 150 10.59 -3.24 -8.59
C ASP A 150 10.62 -2.22 -9.74
N ALA A 151 11.70 -1.47 -9.87
CA ALA A 151 11.86 -0.41 -10.85
C ALA A 151 11.72 -0.92 -12.30
N THR A 152 11.99 -2.20 -12.56
CA THR A 152 11.77 -2.81 -13.88
C THR A 152 10.29 -2.86 -14.28
N SER A 153 9.37 -2.79 -13.32
CA SER A 153 7.93 -2.74 -13.58
C SER A 153 7.51 -1.49 -14.37
N GLU A 154 8.24 -0.37 -14.19
CA GLU A 154 7.93 0.90 -14.83
C GLU A 154 8.30 0.92 -16.32
N ILE A 155 9.27 0.10 -16.71
CA ILE A 155 9.73 -0.05 -18.09
C ILE A 155 9.12 -1.28 -18.80
N GLY A 156 8.05 -1.86 -18.24
CA GLY A 156 7.35 -3.00 -18.82
C GLY A 156 8.05 -4.35 -18.62
N GLY A 157 9.03 -4.42 -17.71
CA GLY A 157 9.68 -5.66 -17.30
C GLY A 157 8.77 -6.52 -16.41
N GLN A 158 9.16 -7.79 -16.18
CA GLN A 158 8.49 -8.69 -15.25
C GLN A 158 8.88 -8.41 -13.78
N GLY A 159 8.75 -7.16 -13.36
CA GLY A 159 9.06 -6.72 -12.01
C GLY A 159 8.08 -7.27 -10.97
N GLY A 160 8.53 -7.34 -9.72
CA GLY A 160 7.71 -7.69 -8.56
C GLY A 160 7.30 -6.48 -7.74
N SER A 161 6.64 -6.72 -6.62
CA SER A 161 6.48 -5.73 -5.57
C SER A 161 6.47 -6.40 -4.21
N PHE A 162 6.65 -5.61 -3.16
CA PHE A 162 6.46 -6.03 -1.79
C PHE A 162 5.50 -5.08 -1.09
N LEU A 163 4.67 -5.62 -0.20
CA LEU A 163 3.99 -4.87 0.83
C LEU A 163 4.83 -4.92 2.10
N VAL A 164 5.29 -3.76 2.55
CA VAL A 164 6.05 -3.60 3.79
C VAL A 164 5.09 -3.15 4.88
N VAL A 165 5.17 -3.80 6.03
CA VAL A 165 4.40 -3.47 7.24
C VAL A 165 5.37 -2.86 8.24
N GLU A 166 5.06 -1.68 8.74
CA GLU A 166 5.95 -0.95 9.66
C GLU A 166 5.18 -0.41 10.87
N THR A 167 5.83 -0.38 12.03
CA THR A 167 5.29 0.34 13.20
C THR A 167 5.45 1.85 13.05
N ILE A 168 4.65 2.62 13.78
CA ILE A 168 4.76 4.09 13.78
C ILE A 168 5.75 4.54 14.85
N GLY A 169 6.79 5.24 14.43
CA GLY A 169 7.81 5.82 15.30
C GLY A 169 7.34 7.06 16.06
N SER A 170 8.01 7.31 17.19
CA SER A 170 7.87 8.51 18.00
C SER A 170 9.22 8.91 18.59
N ALA A 171 9.34 10.13 19.10
CA ALA A 171 10.60 10.61 19.68
C ALA A 171 11.13 9.65 20.77
N GLY A 172 12.34 9.12 20.56
CA GLY A 172 12.98 8.16 21.47
C GLY A 172 12.53 6.70 21.32
N LYS A 173 11.55 6.41 20.45
CA LYS A 173 11.13 5.06 20.08
C LYS A 173 10.80 5.03 18.58
N PRO A 174 11.82 4.86 17.71
CA PRO A 174 11.61 4.85 16.26
C PRO A 174 10.76 3.66 15.82
N GLY A 175 10.19 3.79 14.62
CA GLY A 175 9.49 2.71 13.92
C GLY A 175 10.46 1.65 13.42
N CYS A 176 9.92 0.58 12.87
CA CYS A 176 10.69 -0.47 12.19
C CYS A 176 9.76 -1.40 11.41
N GLU A 177 10.34 -2.08 10.41
CA GLU A 177 9.67 -3.13 9.66
C GLU A 177 9.28 -4.31 10.57
N VAL A 178 8.02 -4.73 10.45
CA VAL A 178 7.41 -5.86 11.18
C VAL A 178 7.24 -7.06 10.26
N ALA A 179 6.91 -6.82 9.00
CA ALA A 179 6.72 -7.87 8.02
C ALA A 179 6.85 -7.37 6.60
N ARG A 180 7.19 -8.30 5.70
CA ARG A 180 7.19 -8.10 4.25
C ARG A 180 6.38 -9.19 3.56
N VAL A 181 5.55 -8.80 2.61
CA VAL A 181 4.73 -9.73 1.81
C VAL A 181 5.02 -9.54 0.34
N ASP A 182 5.51 -10.56 -0.35
CA ASP A 182 5.63 -10.60 -1.82
C ASP A 182 4.27 -10.29 -2.43
N GLY A 183 4.21 -9.30 -3.32
CA GLY A 183 3.00 -8.86 -3.98
C GLY A 183 2.35 -9.94 -4.85
N ALA A 184 3.09 -10.98 -5.24
CA ALA A 184 2.55 -12.16 -5.94
C ALA A 184 1.87 -13.18 -5.00
N THR A 185 1.93 -12.97 -3.69
CA THR A 185 1.22 -13.81 -2.71
C THR A 185 -0.29 -13.67 -2.91
N ARG A 186 -1.02 -14.79 -2.87
CA ARG A 186 -2.49 -14.75 -2.91
C ARG A 186 -3.01 -13.93 -1.72
N ASP A 187 -3.90 -12.99 -2.00
CA ASP A 187 -4.46 -12.07 -1.01
C ASP A 187 -3.40 -11.24 -0.26
N ALA A 188 -2.29 -10.87 -0.92
CA ALA A 188 -1.14 -10.20 -0.28
C ALA A 188 -1.54 -8.99 0.60
N ASN A 189 -2.46 -8.14 0.15
CA ASN A 189 -2.94 -7.00 0.94
C ASN A 189 -3.63 -7.44 2.23
N ALA A 190 -4.51 -8.46 2.16
CA ALA A 190 -5.17 -9.00 3.34
C ALA A 190 -4.17 -9.66 4.29
N ARG A 191 -3.15 -10.34 3.76
CA ARG A 191 -2.08 -10.94 4.56
C ARG A 191 -1.22 -9.88 5.26
N ALA A 192 -0.89 -8.78 4.58
CA ALA A 192 -0.16 -7.67 5.19
C ALA A 192 -0.95 -7.02 6.34
N ARG A 193 -2.27 -6.80 6.15
CA ARG A 193 -3.16 -6.31 7.21
C ARG A 193 -3.19 -7.23 8.42
N GLN A 194 -3.31 -8.54 8.18
CA GLN A 194 -3.30 -9.53 9.24
C GLN A 194 -2.01 -9.45 10.07
N LEU A 195 -0.85 -9.41 9.40
CA LEU A 195 0.45 -9.31 10.08
C LEU A 195 0.59 -8.01 10.87
N ALA A 196 0.13 -6.88 10.31
CA ALA A 196 0.10 -5.61 11.02
C ALA A 196 -0.76 -5.71 12.30
N ASP A 197 -1.97 -6.23 12.18
CA ASP A 197 -2.92 -6.34 13.29
C ASP A 197 -2.42 -7.31 14.38
N GLU A 198 -1.75 -8.40 14.00
CA GLU A 198 -1.25 -9.41 14.95
C GLU A 198 0.04 -8.98 15.65
N LEU A 199 0.96 -8.32 14.94
CA LEU A 199 2.34 -8.16 15.39
C LEU A 199 2.70 -6.73 15.81
N ALA A 200 2.27 -5.71 15.05
CA ALA A 200 2.87 -4.38 15.11
C ALA A 200 2.77 -3.70 16.50
N ARG A 201 1.69 -3.95 17.25
CA ARG A 201 1.49 -3.35 18.58
C ARG A 201 2.53 -3.80 19.62
N ASN A 202 3.01 -5.03 19.50
CA ASN A 202 3.89 -5.65 20.49
C ASN A 202 5.29 -5.93 19.94
N PHE A 203 5.55 -5.58 18.69
CA PHE A 203 6.85 -5.80 18.04
C PHE A 203 7.94 -4.95 18.71
N ALA A 204 9.02 -5.60 19.11
CA ALA A 204 10.17 -4.97 19.74
C ALA A 204 11.22 -4.58 18.69
N CYS A 205 11.11 -3.35 18.16
CA CYS A 205 12.07 -2.81 17.20
C CYS A 205 13.51 -2.93 17.70
N GLY A 206 14.39 -3.47 16.85
CA GLY A 206 15.79 -3.75 17.16
C GLY A 206 16.05 -5.05 17.92
N SER A 207 15.01 -5.83 18.24
CA SER A 207 15.13 -7.15 18.88
C SER A 207 14.39 -8.25 18.13
N ASP A 208 13.17 -7.96 17.66
CA ASP A 208 12.37 -8.92 16.90
C ASP A 208 12.76 -8.91 15.42
N GLU A 209 12.70 -10.09 14.78
CA GLU A 209 12.97 -10.24 13.36
C GLU A 209 11.68 -10.07 12.53
N PRO A 210 11.71 -9.31 11.41
CA PRO A 210 10.54 -9.14 10.55
C PRO A 210 10.08 -10.45 9.90
N VAL A 211 8.76 -10.62 9.77
CA VAL A 211 8.17 -11.79 9.11
C VAL A 211 8.19 -11.63 7.59
N MET A 212 8.91 -12.50 6.89
CA MET A 212 8.92 -12.55 5.43
C MET A 212 7.90 -13.56 4.89
N VAL A 213 7.00 -13.13 4.00
CA VAL A 213 5.98 -13.98 3.36
C VAL A 213 6.11 -13.89 1.85
N GLY A 214 6.20 -15.05 1.19
CA GLY A 214 6.19 -15.12 -0.27
C GLY A 214 7.37 -15.90 -0.83
N LYS A 215 7.48 -15.91 -2.16
CA LYS A 215 8.59 -16.58 -2.85
C LYS A 215 9.79 -15.65 -2.98
N ARG A 216 9.54 -14.35 -3.14
CA ARG A 216 10.55 -13.31 -3.00
C ARG A 216 10.65 -12.95 -1.52
N THR A 217 11.85 -12.93 -0.98
CA THR A 217 12.13 -12.61 0.43
C THR A 217 13.30 -11.64 0.59
N GLY A 218 13.77 -11.04 -0.51
CA GLY A 218 14.93 -10.14 -0.55
C GLY A 218 14.60 -8.88 -1.31
#